data_AF-A0A5B6WNQ9-F1
#
_entry.id   AF-A0A5B6WNQ9-F1
#
_cell.length_a   1.000
_cell.length_b   1.000
_cell.length_c   1.000
_cell.angle_alpha   90.00
_cell.angle_beta   90.00
_cell.angle_gamma   90.00
#
_symmetry.space_group_name_H-M   'P 1'
#
loop_
_entity.id
_entity.type
_entity.pdbx_description
1 polymer ?
#
loop_
_entity_poly.entity_id
_entity_poly.type
_entity_poly.pdbx_seq_one_letter_code
_entity_poly.pdbx_strand_id
1 'polypeptide(L)'
;MERIPVLAGQIDDYGCASPFNEVAQFFNRGLKKIVEQLRKNLPHAAITYVDVYSVKYSLISQGRKHGFKHPLRTCCGHGGKYNYNKNLGCGAKVNKHGKEVLVGAPCKDPWTYVNWDGVHFTEAANKYIFERIVNGSLSDPPTPLDMACYRN
;
A
#
# COMPACT_ATOMS: atom_id res chain seq x y z
N MET A 1 12.27 -3.58 10.40
CA MET A 1 12.43 -2.19 9.92
C MET A 1 13.54 -1.40 10.64
N GLU A 2 14.11 -1.85 11.76
CA GLU A 2 15.30 -1.22 12.39
C GLU A 2 16.65 -1.62 11.76
N ARG A 3 16.67 -2.53 10.78
CA ARG A 3 17.93 -3.02 10.22
C ARG A 3 18.54 -2.11 9.15
N ILE A 4 17.79 -1.11 8.66
CA ILE A 4 18.26 -0.15 7.64
C ILE A 4 17.73 1.25 8.04
N PRO A 5 18.56 2.10 8.64
CA PRO A 5 18.16 3.48 8.92
C PRO A 5 17.98 4.23 7.59
N VAL A 6 16.86 4.93 7.46
CA VAL A 6 16.60 5.82 6.31
C VAL A 6 17.03 7.23 6.68
N LEU A 7 17.98 7.79 5.94
CA LEU A 7 18.47 9.14 6.15
C LEU A 7 17.44 10.18 5.69
N ALA A 8 17.51 11.40 6.22
CA ALA A 8 16.60 12.48 5.82
C ALA A 8 16.62 12.75 4.30
N GLY A 9 17.79 12.68 3.67
CA GLY A 9 17.94 12.84 2.22
C GLY A 9 17.46 11.64 1.38
N GLN A 10 16.98 10.57 2.03
CA GLN A 10 16.39 9.39 1.39
C GLN A 10 14.87 9.33 1.55
N ILE A 11 14.25 10.42 2.04
CA ILE A 11 12.82 10.61 2.06
C ILE A 11 12.45 11.49 0.87
N ASP A 12 11.57 11.01 0.00
CA ASP A 12 11.08 11.80 -1.13
C ASP A 12 10.14 12.93 -0.69
N ASP A 13 9.77 13.80 -1.64
CA ASP A 13 8.91 14.96 -1.41
C ASP A 13 7.52 14.60 -0.85
N TYR A 14 7.12 13.33 -0.99
CA TYR A 14 5.83 12.82 -0.51
C TYR A 14 5.94 12.08 0.82
N GLY A 15 7.13 12.01 1.41
CA GLY A 15 7.37 11.39 2.71
C GLY A 15 7.60 9.88 2.68
N CYS A 16 7.82 9.29 1.50
CA CYS A 16 8.15 7.88 1.34
C CYS A 16 9.67 7.67 1.35
N ALA A 17 10.11 6.50 1.80
CA ALA A 17 11.52 6.14 1.85
C ALA A 17 12.00 5.59 0.49
N SER A 18 12.79 6.39 -0.23
CA SER A 18 13.26 6.09 -1.58
C SER A 18 13.97 4.74 -1.74
N PRO A 19 14.85 4.29 -0.80
CA PRO A 19 15.51 2.99 -0.94
C PRO A 19 14.53 1.81 -0.97
N PHE A 20 13.43 1.89 -0.21
CA PHE A 20 12.40 0.84 -0.24
C PHE A 20 11.53 0.93 -1.49
N ASN A 21 11.25 2.14 -1.97
CA ASN A 21 10.59 2.35 -3.26
C ASN A 21 11.40 1.75 -4.42
N GLU A 22 12.73 1.90 -4.41
CA GLU A 22 13.63 1.33 -5.41
C GLU A 22 13.63 -0.20 -5.40
N VAL A 23 13.68 -0.82 -4.22
CA VAL A 23 13.58 -2.28 -4.07
C VAL A 23 12.25 -2.81 -4.59
N ALA A 24 11.13 -2.16 -4.25
CA ALA A 24 9.81 -2.54 -4.74
C ALA A 24 9.73 -2.45 -6.27
N GLN A 25 10.23 -1.35 -6.86
CA GLN A 25 10.24 -1.19 -8.31
C GLN A 25 11.17 -2.19 -9.00
N PHE A 26 12.33 -2.52 -8.41
CA PHE A 26 13.22 -3.55 -8.93
C PHE A 26 12.53 -4.92 -8.99
N PHE A 27 11.88 -5.32 -7.90
CA PHE A 27 11.10 -6.55 -7.85
C PHE A 27 9.98 -6.55 -8.92
N ASN A 28 9.22 -5.46 -9.03
CA ASN A 28 8.11 -5.35 -9.98
C ASN A 28 8.57 -5.43 -11.44
N ARG A 29 9.73 -4.86 -11.80
CA ARG A 29 10.33 -5.05 -13.13
C ARG A 29 10.66 -6.51 -13.41
N GLY A 30 11.19 -7.24 -12.42
CA GLY A 30 11.45 -8.68 -12.53
C GLY A 30 10.15 -9.48 -12.68
N LEU A 31 9.16 -9.20 -11.84
CA LEU A 31 7.84 -9.82 -11.88
C LEU A 31 7.18 -9.64 -13.26
N LYS A 32 7.21 -8.43 -13.81
CA LYS A 32 6.65 -8.15 -15.14
C LYS A 32 7.29 -9.02 -16.23
N LYS A 33 8.62 -9.13 -16.25
CA LYS A 33 9.34 -9.99 -17.21
C LYS A 33 8.95 -11.46 -17.07
N ILE A 34 8.78 -11.95 -15.85
CA ILE A 34 8.33 -13.33 -15.61
C ILE A 34 6.89 -13.53 -16.08
N VAL A 35 5.98 -12.59 -15.84
CA VAL A 35 4.60 -12.63 -16.35
C VAL A 35 4.58 -12.68 -17.89
N GLU A 36 5.41 -11.86 -18.56
CA GLU A 36 5.57 -11.90 -20.02
C GLU A 36 6.07 -13.27 -20.52
N GLN A 37 7.02 -13.88 -19.82
CA GLN A 37 7.51 -15.22 -20.17
C GLN A 37 6.46 -16.30 -19.93
N LEU A 38 5.72 -16.21 -18.82
CA LEU A 38 4.65 -17.16 -18.50
C LEU A 38 3.53 -17.12 -19.55
N ARG A 39 3.16 -15.93 -20.04
CA ARG A 39 2.20 -15.80 -21.16
C ARG A 39 2.65 -16.55 -22.41
N LYS A 40 3.96 -16.56 -22.71
CA LYS A 40 4.53 -17.32 -23.84
C LYS A 40 4.51 -18.84 -23.60
N ASN A 41 4.86 -19.25 -22.37
CA ASN A 41 4.98 -20.66 -22.01
C ASN A 41 3.62 -21.34 -21.76
N LEU A 42 2.61 -20.56 -21.38
CA LEU A 42 1.28 -21.02 -21.03
C LEU A 42 0.24 -20.31 -21.90
N PRO A 43 0.18 -20.59 -23.22
CA PRO A 43 -0.72 -19.90 -24.15
C PRO A 43 -2.20 -20.14 -23.81
N HIS A 44 -2.48 -21.17 -23.00
CA HIS A 44 -3.81 -21.49 -22.52
C HIS A 44 -4.19 -20.84 -21.17
N ALA A 45 -3.29 -20.14 -20.50
CA ALA A 45 -3.59 -19.38 -19.28
C ALA A 45 -3.81 -17.89 -19.58
N ALA A 46 -4.68 -17.24 -18.80
CA ALA A 46 -4.77 -15.78 -18.75
C ALA A 46 -3.90 -15.28 -17.59
N ILE A 47 -2.85 -14.50 -17.90
CA ILE A 47 -1.89 -14.01 -16.91
C ILE A 47 -1.70 -12.52 -17.15
N THR A 48 -2.12 -11.72 -16.17
CA THR A 48 -2.10 -10.26 -16.25
C THR A 48 -1.17 -9.70 -15.18
N TYR A 49 -0.27 -8.82 -15.56
CA TYR A 49 0.48 -7.99 -14.62
C TYR A 49 -0.34 -6.74 -14.32
N VAL A 50 -0.47 -6.36 -13.04
CA VAL A 50 -1.15 -5.12 -12.64
C VAL A 50 -0.14 -4.22 -11.94
N ASP A 51 0.02 -2.98 -12.42
CA ASP A 51 0.90 -1.98 -11.81
C ASP A 51 0.27 -1.37 -10.55
N VAL A 52 0.26 -2.18 -9.50
CA VAL A 52 -0.23 -1.78 -8.17
C VAL A 52 0.69 -0.73 -7.53
N TYR A 53 1.98 -0.67 -7.89
CA TYR A 53 2.90 0.31 -7.31
C TYR A 53 2.49 1.74 -7.67
N SER A 54 2.23 2.00 -8.96
CA SER A 54 1.89 3.33 -9.45
C SER A 54 0.60 3.88 -8.83
N VAL A 55 -0.45 3.06 -8.69
CA VAL A 55 -1.70 3.49 -8.06
C VAL A 55 -1.52 3.79 -6.57
N LYS A 56 -0.74 2.97 -5.84
CA LYS A 56 -0.47 3.19 -4.42
C LYS A 56 0.34 4.44 -4.17
N TYR A 57 1.40 4.65 -4.97
CA TYR A 57 2.23 5.84 -4.86
C TYR A 57 1.45 7.11 -5.21
N SER A 58 0.60 7.06 -6.25
CA SER A 58 -0.30 8.16 -6.61
C SER A 58 -1.29 8.48 -5.48
N LEU A 59 -1.89 7.46 -4.85
CA LEU A 59 -2.79 7.65 -3.72
C LEU A 59 -2.09 8.30 -2.52
N ILE A 60 -0.86 7.92 -2.19
CA ILE A 60 -0.12 8.51 -1.07
C ILE A 60 0.28 9.95 -1.40
N SER A 61 0.88 10.18 -2.57
CA SER A 61 1.36 11.50 -3.01
C SER A 61 0.23 12.52 -3.21
N GLN A 62 -0.95 12.05 -3.64
CA GLN A 62 -2.10 12.91 -3.97
C GLN A 62 -3.28 12.73 -3.01
N GLY A 63 -3.13 11.97 -1.92
CA GLY A 63 -4.25 11.52 -1.08
C GLY A 63 -5.15 12.65 -0.60
N ARG A 64 -4.58 13.82 -0.27
CA ARG A 64 -5.35 15.01 0.13
C ARG A 64 -6.32 15.50 -0.94
N LYS A 65 -5.97 15.38 -2.23
CA LYS A 65 -6.87 15.72 -3.35
C LYS A 65 -8.06 14.77 -3.46
N HIS A 66 -7.95 13.57 -2.89
CA HIS A 66 -8.96 12.52 -2.91
C HIS A 66 -9.66 12.33 -1.56
N GLY A 67 -9.57 13.29 -0.64
CA GLY A 67 -10.24 13.25 0.66
C GLY A 67 -9.46 12.55 1.79
N PHE A 68 -8.29 11.98 1.50
CA PHE A 68 -7.42 11.38 2.53
C PHE A 68 -6.61 12.46 3.25
N LYS A 69 -7.09 12.88 4.42
CA LYS A 69 -6.42 13.87 5.28
C LYS A 69 -5.06 13.37 5.80
N HIS A 70 -4.92 12.06 5.96
CA HIS A 70 -3.75 11.42 6.57
C HIS A 70 -3.14 10.34 5.67
N PRO A 71 -2.41 10.71 4.61
CA PRO A 71 -1.84 9.74 3.67
C PRO A 71 -0.65 8.94 4.24
N LEU A 72 0.06 9.49 5.25
CA LEU A 72 1.27 8.88 5.83
C LEU A 72 1.10 8.41 7.28
N ARG A 73 -0.03 8.74 7.94
CA ARG A 73 -0.28 8.27 9.31
C ARG A 73 -1.12 7.00 9.27
N THR A 74 -0.92 6.12 10.24
CA THR A 74 -1.76 4.95 10.44
C THR A 74 -3.04 5.35 11.19
N CYS A 75 -4.16 4.74 10.84
CA CYS A 75 -5.42 4.94 11.54
C CYS A 75 -5.41 4.23 12.91
N CYS A 76 -5.01 2.96 12.95
CA CYS A 76 -4.90 2.15 14.14
C CYS A 76 -3.44 1.93 14.53
N GLY A 77 -3.01 2.55 15.61
CA GLY A 77 -1.62 2.48 16.03
C GLY A 77 -1.31 3.43 17.17
N HIS A 78 -0.02 3.55 17.46
CA HIS A 78 0.45 4.34 18.58
C HIS A 78 1.81 4.99 18.28
N GLY A 79 1.95 6.26 18.70
CA GLY A 79 3.24 6.92 18.87
C GLY A 79 3.84 7.60 17.62
N GLY A 80 4.75 8.54 17.88
CA GLY A 80 5.55 9.23 16.85
C GLY A 80 4.75 10.04 15.82
N LYS A 81 5.47 10.55 14.81
CA LYS A 81 4.94 11.37 13.71
C LYS A 81 3.88 10.62 12.87
N TYR A 82 4.03 9.31 12.72
CA TYR A 82 3.23 8.47 11.82
C TYR A 82 2.14 7.65 12.53
N ASN A 83 1.96 7.81 13.85
CA ASN A 83 1.09 6.97 14.67
C ASN A 83 1.46 5.46 14.63
N TYR A 84 2.74 5.16 14.41
CA TYR A 84 3.22 3.80 14.20
C TYR A 84 4.34 3.46 15.15
N ASN A 85 4.24 2.27 15.73
CA ASN A 85 5.28 1.65 16.54
C ASN A 85 5.28 0.14 16.26
N LYS A 86 6.41 -0.37 15.76
CA LYS A 86 6.55 -1.80 15.42
C LYS A 86 6.34 -2.76 16.61
N ASN A 87 6.51 -2.28 17.84
CA ASN A 87 6.36 -3.08 19.06
C ASN A 87 4.97 -2.88 19.71
N LEU A 88 4.24 -1.83 19.33
CA LEU A 88 2.94 -1.45 19.88
C LEU A 88 1.99 -1.14 18.72
N GLY A 89 1.58 -2.20 18.01
CA GLY A 89 0.70 -2.11 16.85
C GLY A 89 -0.76 -1.84 17.19
N CYS A 90 -1.62 -1.96 16.18
CA CYS A 90 -3.08 -1.88 16.34
C CYS A 90 -3.58 -2.88 17.40
N GLY A 91 -4.47 -2.44 18.30
CA GLY A 91 -4.98 -3.25 19.40
C GLY A 91 -4.04 -3.39 20.60
N ALA A 92 -2.81 -2.87 20.52
CA ALA A 92 -1.84 -2.99 21.61
C ALA A 92 -2.34 -2.34 22.89
N LYS A 93 -2.18 -3.06 24.00
CA LYS A 93 -2.43 -2.58 25.35
C LYS A 93 -1.12 -2.48 26.11
N VAL A 94 -1.04 -1.54 27.04
CA VAL A 94 0.08 -1.43 27.98
C VAL A 94 -0.45 -1.39 29.40
N ASN A 95 0.29 -1.99 30.33
CA ASN A 95 -0.01 -1.88 31.75
C ASN A 95 0.36 -0.47 32.22
N LYS A 96 -0.64 0.28 32.72
CA LYS A 96 -0.44 1.53 33.45
C LYS A 96 -1.00 1.35 34.86
N HIS A 97 -0.11 1.28 35.85
CA HIS A 97 -0.46 1.15 37.26
C HIS A 97 -1.41 -0.03 37.56
N GLY A 98 -1.13 -1.21 37.00
CA GLY A 98 -1.93 -2.42 37.21
C GLY A 98 -3.16 -2.54 36.30
N LYS A 99 -3.47 -1.52 35.48
CA LYS A 99 -4.60 -1.55 34.54
C LYS A 99 -4.11 -1.66 33.10
N GLU A 100 -4.71 -2.56 32.32
CA GLU A 100 -4.51 -2.59 30.88
C GLU A 100 -5.17 -1.38 30.21
N VAL A 101 -4.40 -0.61 29.45
CA VAL A 101 -4.88 0.54 28.68
C VAL A 101 -4.60 0.30 27.21
N LEU A 102 -5.64 0.38 26.38
CA LEU A 102 -5.52 0.33 24.92
C LEU A 102 -4.77 1.59 24.43
N VAL A 103 -3.60 1.40 23.82
CA VAL A 103 -2.78 2.48 23.26
C VAL A 103 -2.74 2.48 21.74
N GLY A 104 -2.87 1.30 21.13
CA GLY A 104 -3.01 1.12 19.68
C GLY A 104 -4.48 1.22 19.24
N ALA A 105 -5.17 2.28 19.63
CA ALA A 105 -6.58 2.45 19.31
C ALA A 105 -6.78 2.82 17.82
N PRO A 106 -7.92 2.43 17.21
CA PRO A 106 -8.27 2.89 15.87
C PRO A 106 -8.64 4.39 15.88
N CYS A 107 -8.43 5.04 14.74
CA CYS A 107 -8.85 6.42 14.52
C CYS A 107 -10.38 6.52 14.45
N LYS A 108 -10.92 7.73 14.65
CA LYS A 108 -12.38 7.96 14.62
C LYS A 108 -12.99 7.83 13.22
N ASP A 109 -12.22 8.15 12.18
CA ASP A 109 -12.71 8.18 10.80
C ASP A 109 -11.69 7.53 9.84
N PRO A 110 -11.78 6.19 9.65
CA PRO A 110 -10.89 5.45 8.76
C PRO A 110 -10.99 5.87 7.29
N TRP A 111 -12.06 6.54 6.87
CA TRP A 111 -12.24 6.99 5.48
C TRP A 111 -11.27 8.09 5.06
N THR A 112 -10.62 8.76 6.02
CA THR A 112 -9.66 9.85 5.76
C THR A 112 -8.20 9.40 5.83
N TYR A 113 -7.93 8.12 6.06
CA TYR A 113 -6.60 7.52 6.20
C TYR A 113 -6.31 6.57 5.05
N VAL A 114 -5.07 6.59 4.54
CA VAL A 114 -4.63 5.59 3.55
C VAL A 114 -4.21 4.29 4.24
N ASN A 115 -3.46 4.41 5.32
CA ASN A 115 -2.86 3.29 6.02
C ASN A 115 -3.65 2.92 7.29
N TRP A 116 -3.91 1.64 7.49
CA TRP A 116 -4.60 1.11 8.67
C TRP A 116 -3.63 0.97 9.86
N ASP A 117 -2.58 0.15 9.78
CA ASP A 117 -1.80 -0.30 10.95
C ASP A 117 -0.27 -0.17 10.82
N GLY A 118 0.20 0.39 9.72
CA GLY A 118 1.61 0.52 9.33
C GLY A 118 2.01 -0.38 8.16
N VAL A 119 1.16 -1.36 7.81
CA VAL A 119 1.42 -2.32 6.73
C VAL A 119 0.23 -2.39 5.77
N HIS A 120 -0.99 -2.49 6.32
CA HIS A 120 -2.22 -2.64 5.54
C HIS A 120 -2.88 -1.29 5.25
N PHE A 121 -3.71 -1.25 4.21
CA PHE A 121 -4.49 -0.08 3.86
C PHE A 121 -5.91 -0.16 4.43
N THR A 122 -6.52 1.00 4.61
CA THR A 122 -7.93 1.11 5.00
C THR A 122 -8.83 0.58 3.89
N GLU A 123 -10.07 0.25 4.23
CA GLU A 123 -11.10 -0.11 3.24
C GLU A 123 -11.25 1.00 2.18
N ALA A 124 -11.28 2.27 2.60
CA ALA A 124 -11.38 3.41 1.71
C ALA A 124 -10.24 3.48 0.69
N ALA A 125 -9.00 3.23 1.12
CA ALA A 125 -7.85 3.19 0.24
C ALA A 125 -7.88 1.98 -0.70
N ASN A 126 -8.28 0.80 -0.21
CA ASN A 126 -8.42 -0.38 -1.06
C ASN A 126 -9.52 -0.20 -2.12
N LYS A 127 -10.65 0.42 -1.77
CA LYS A 127 -11.71 0.80 -2.72
C LYS A 127 -11.16 1.74 -3.79
N TYR A 128 -10.46 2.80 -3.40
CA TYR A 128 -9.81 3.72 -4.34
C TYR A 128 -8.88 2.98 -5.30
N ILE A 129 -8.00 2.12 -4.78
CA ILE A 129 -7.06 1.35 -5.58
C ILE A 129 -7.80 0.44 -6.57
N PHE A 130 -8.81 -0.30 -6.09
CA PHE A 130 -9.62 -1.19 -6.92
C PHE A 130 -10.27 -0.44 -8.09
N GLU A 131 -10.91 0.70 -7.83
CA GLU A 131 -11.57 1.52 -8.85
C GLU A 131 -10.61 2.00 -9.96
N ARG A 132 -9.30 2.09 -9.70
CA ARG A 132 -8.30 2.49 -10.70
C ARG A 132 -7.70 1.33 -11.48
N ILE A 133 -7.76 0.11 -10.95
CA ILE A 133 -7.18 -1.07 -11.63
C ILE A 133 -8.23 -1.90 -12.37
N VAL A 134 -9.50 -1.85 -11.95
CA VAL A 134 -10.57 -2.74 -12.45
C VAL A 134 -10.82 -2.59 -13.95
N ASN A 135 -10.63 -1.39 -14.52
CA ASN A 135 -10.81 -1.14 -15.95
C ASN A 135 -9.64 -1.60 -16.83
N GLY A 136 -8.58 -2.16 -16.25
CA GLY A 136 -7.43 -2.67 -17.00
C GLY A 136 -6.41 -1.60 -17.42
N SER A 137 -6.62 -0.31 -17.16
CA SER A 137 -5.70 0.76 -17.59
C SER A 137 -4.29 0.65 -17.01
N LEU A 138 -4.15 0.02 -15.84
CA LEU A 138 -2.87 -0.29 -15.18
C LEU A 138 -2.46 -1.76 -15.35
N SER A 139 -3.11 -2.49 -16.26
CA SER A 139 -2.83 -3.89 -16.53
C SER A 139 -1.99 -4.07 -17.79
N ASP A 140 -1.21 -5.14 -17.82
CA ASP A 140 -0.51 -5.65 -19.00
C ASP A 140 -0.85 -7.14 -19.17
N PRO A 141 -1.66 -7.51 -20.18
CA PRO A 141 -2.24 -6.62 -21.20
C PRO A 141 -3.33 -5.69 -20.60
N PRO A 142 -3.67 -4.56 -21.26
CA PRO A 142 -4.65 -3.61 -20.75
C PRO A 142 -6.08 -4.12 -20.92
N THR A 143 -6.40 -5.18 -20.17
CA THR A 143 -7.69 -5.89 -20.21
C THR A 143 -8.46 -5.60 -18.93
N PRO A 144 -9.72 -5.14 -19.02
CA PRO A 144 -10.61 -5.03 -17.87
C PRO A 144 -10.72 -6.34 -17.09
N LEU A 145 -10.94 -6.25 -15.77
CA LEU A 145 -10.98 -7.43 -14.90
C LEU A 145 -12.10 -8.42 -15.29
N ASP A 146 -13.26 -7.89 -15.67
CA ASP A 146 -14.40 -8.68 -16.16
C ASP A 146 -14.12 -9.34 -17.52
N MET A 147 -13.13 -8.84 -18.27
CA MET A 147 -12.67 -9.41 -19.54
C MET A 147 -11.44 -10.30 -19.41
N ALA A 148 -10.84 -10.41 -18.22
CA ALA A 148 -9.52 -11.04 -18.03
C ALA A 148 -9.48 -12.54 -18.38
N CYS A 149 -10.60 -13.24 -18.31
CA CYS A 149 -10.69 -14.66 -18.66
C CYS A 149 -11.19 -14.92 -20.09
N TYR A 150 -11.65 -13.87 -20.79
CA TYR A 150 -12.16 -14.00 -22.14
C TYR A 150 -10.99 -13.86 -23.11
N ARG A 151 -10.76 -14.89 -23.92
CA ARG A 151 -9.84 -14.80 -25.04
C ARG A 151 -10.49 -14.02 -26.19
N ASN A 152 -9.76 -13.06 -26.74
CA ASN A 152 -9.95 -12.66 -28.14
C ASN A 152 -9.24 -13.65 -29.05
#